data_AF-A0A935UQ21-F1
#
_entry.id   AF-A0A935UQ21-F1
#
_cell.length_a   1.000
_cell.length_b   1.000
_cell.length_c   1.000
_cell.angle_alpha   90.00
_cell.angle_beta   90.00
_cell.angle_gamma   90.00
#
_symmetry.space_group_name_H-M   'P 1'
#
loop_
_entity.id
_entity.type
_entity.pdbx_description
1 polymer ?
#
loop_
_entity_poly.entity_id
_entity_poly.type
_entity_poly.pdbx_seq_one_letter_code
_entity_poly.pdbx_strand_id
1 'polypeptide(L)'
;MTQLYQIAPDRARGDRTLATALGAARSLDLALLLAVGAAALLLAHPVPRAVPQLVLGLALAAWCVAAAAWRRRARQLTTRQHEARMYTALVLWALIDAAVLLGLYAGR
;
A
#
# COMPACT_ATOMS: atom_id res chain seq x y z
N MET A 1 -3.57 -2.78 -4.84
CA MET A 1 -3.15 -3.96 -4.04
C MET A 1 -4.32 -4.88 -3.71
N THR A 2 -5.53 -4.36 -3.50
CA THR A 2 -6.71 -5.14 -3.15
C THR A 2 -7.12 -6.17 -4.21
N GLN A 3 -6.93 -5.89 -5.50
CA GLN A 3 -7.29 -6.83 -6.56
C GLN A 3 -6.35 -8.05 -6.73
N LEU A 4 -5.24 -8.12 -5.97
CA LEU A 4 -4.22 -9.16 -6.16
C LEU A 4 -4.74 -10.58 -5.92
N TYR A 5 -5.62 -10.77 -4.93
CA TYR A 5 -6.22 -12.08 -4.65
C TYR A 5 -7.37 -12.40 -5.64
N GLN A 6 -7.87 -11.41 -6.36
CA GLN A 6 -8.96 -11.59 -7.33
C GLN A 6 -8.45 -11.98 -8.73
N ILE A 7 -7.13 -11.97 -8.98
CA ILE A 7 -6.57 -12.26 -10.31
C ILE A 7 -7.05 -13.59 -10.90
N ALA A 8 -7.06 -14.67 -10.12
CA ALA A 8 -7.50 -15.98 -10.59
C ALA A 8 -9.00 -16.02 -10.94
N PRO A 9 -9.93 -15.63 -10.04
CA PRO A 9 -11.34 -15.58 -10.38
C PRO A 9 -11.67 -14.55 -11.47
N ASP A 10 -11.01 -13.39 -11.50
CA ASP A 10 -11.18 -12.38 -12.55
C ASP A 10 -10.80 -12.93 -13.93
N ARG A 11 -9.68 -13.67 -14.02
CA ARG A 11 -9.29 -14.34 -15.27
C ARG A 11 -10.30 -15.41 -15.69
N ALA A 12 -10.85 -16.17 -14.74
CA ALA A 12 -11.85 -17.20 -15.04
C ALA A 12 -13.16 -16.59 -15.56
N ARG A 13 -13.52 -15.38 -15.10
CA ARG A 13 -14.66 -14.61 -15.63
C ARG A 13 -14.38 -13.91 -16.96
N GLY A 14 -13.11 -13.82 -17.38
CA GLY A 14 -12.70 -13.07 -18.56
C GLY A 14 -12.51 -11.57 -18.29
N ASP A 15 -12.47 -11.15 -17.03
CA ASP A 15 -12.32 -9.75 -16.62
C ASP A 15 -10.91 -9.24 -16.92
N ARG A 16 -10.83 -8.08 -17.58
CA ARG A 16 -9.58 -7.39 -17.86
C ARG A 16 -9.39 -6.25 -16.86
N THR A 17 -8.71 -6.55 -15.76
CA THR A 17 -8.27 -5.55 -14.79
C THR A 17 -6.79 -5.27 -14.98
N LEU A 18 -6.32 -4.14 -14.43
CA LEU A 18 -4.88 -3.84 -14.41
C LEU A 18 -4.09 -4.97 -13.74
N ALA A 19 -4.66 -5.58 -12.69
CA ALA A 19 -4.06 -6.69 -11.98
C ALA A 19 -4.01 -7.98 -12.81
N THR A 20 -5.03 -8.30 -13.62
CA THR A 20 -5.00 -9.47 -14.50
C THR A 20 -4.02 -9.30 -15.66
N ALA A 21 -3.88 -8.09 -16.19
CA ALA A 21 -2.93 -7.72 -17.25
C ALA A 21 -1.46 -7.74 -16.79
N LEU A 22 -1.16 -7.13 -15.64
CA LEU A 22 0.21 -7.04 -15.11
C LEU A 22 0.64 -8.29 -14.33
N GLY A 23 -0.30 -8.99 -13.72
CA GLY A 23 -0.05 -10.05 -12.74
C GLY A 23 0.39 -9.49 -11.38
N ALA A 24 0.50 -10.37 -10.39
CA ALA A 24 0.68 -9.96 -9.00
C ALA A 24 1.98 -9.19 -8.74
N ALA A 25 3.10 -9.68 -9.26
CA ALA A 25 4.42 -9.07 -9.03
C ALA A 25 4.53 -7.66 -9.61
N ARG A 26 4.18 -7.47 -10.90
CA ARG A 26 4.26 -6.15 -11.55
C ARG A 26 3.23 -5.17 -10.98
N SER A 27 2.07 -5.66 -10.54
CA SER A 27 1.08 -4.82 -9.84
C SER A 27 1.62 -4.28 -8.51
N LEU A 28 2.43 -5.07 -7.79
CA LEU A 28 3.11 -4.64 -6.57
C LEU A 28 4.26 -3.67 -6.87
N ASP A 29 5.00 -3.86 -7.97
CA ASP A 29 6.02 -2.90 -8.43
C ASP A 29 5.38 -1.54 -8.73
N LEU A 30 4.27 -1.52 -9.46
CA LEU A 30 3.52 -0.29 -9.74
C LEU A 30 3.00 0.36 -8.46
N ALA A 31 2.47 -0.43 -7.51
CA ALA A 31 2.01 0.10 -6.24
C ALA A 31 3.14 0.75 -5.42
N LEU A 32 4.34 0.16 -5.42
CA LEU A 32 5.53 0.73 -4.79
C LEU A 32 5.95 2.04 -5.47
N LEU A 33 6.00 2.07 -6.80
CA LEU A 33 6.35 3.28 -7.55
C LEU A 33 5.37 4.43 -7.27
N LEU A 34 4.07 4.14 -7.24
CA LEU A 34 3.05 5.13 -6.92
C LEU A 34 3.16 5.62 -5.47
N ALA A 35 3.46 4.73 -4.52
CA ALA A 35 3.65 5.11 -3.12
C ALA A 35 4.88 6.03 -2.94
N VAL A 36 6.00 5.71 -3.59
CA VAL A 36 7.20 6.56 -3.57
C VAL A 36 6.96 7.89 -4.28
N GLY A 37 6.25 7.89 -5.41
CA GLY A 37 5.87 9.11 -6.10
C GLY A 37 4.99 10.01 -5.23
N ALA A 38 3.97 9.44 -4.58
CA ALA A 38 3.12 10.17 -3.64
C ALA A 38 3.91 10.72 -2.44
N ALA A 39 4.85 9.93 -1.89
CA ALA A 39 5.76 10.37 -0.84
C ALA A 39 6.59 11.59 -1.26
N ALA A 40 7.19 11.54 -2.45
CA ALA A 40 8.00 12.63 -2.97
C ALA A 40 7.17 13.91 -3.14
N LEU A 41 5.95 13.80 -3.68
CA LEU A 41 5.04 14.94 -3.82
C LEU A 41 4.64 15.54 -2.47
N LEU A 42 4.32 14.70 -1.49
CA LEU A 42 3.97 15.15 -0.13
C LEU A 42 5.14 15.81 0.61
N LEU A 43 6.38 15.37 0.36
CA LEU A 43 7.57 16.00 0.93
C LEU A 43 7.94 17.31 0.20
N ALA A 44 7.68 17.39 -1.11
CA ALA A 44 7.96 18.56 -1.93
C ALA A 44 6.96 19.72 -1.71
N HIS A 45 5.76 19.44 -1.19
CA HIS A 45 4.77 20.45 -0.85
C HIS A 45 4.47 20.43 0.64
N PRO A 46 4.85 21.49 1.39
CA PRO A 46 4.60 21.54 2.81
C PRO A 46 3.09 21.50 3.07
N VAL A 47 2.61 20.35 3.49
CA VAL A 47 1.26 20.16 4.03
C VAL A 47 1.12 21.10 5.23
N PRO A 48 -0.03 21.76 5.46
CA PRO A 48 -0.23 22.62 6.62
C PRO A 48 0.20 21.92 7.92
N ARG A 49 0.86 22.68 8.81
CA ARG A 49 1.70 22.31 9.97
C ARG A 49 1.12 21.35 11.04
N ALA A 50 0.00 20.70 10.77
CA ALA A 50 -0.75 19.92 11.75
C ALA A 50 -0.24 18.46 11.91
N VAL A 51 0.52 17.90 10.95
CA VAL A 51 1.10 16.56 11.07
C VAL A 51 2.63 16.65 11.06
N PRO A 52 3.34 16.09 12.06
CA PRO A 52 4.80 16.06 12.06
C PRO A 52 5.33 15.33 10.82
N GLN A 53 6.23 15.95 10.06
CA GLN A 53 6.84 15.35 8.86
C GLN A 53 7.50 14.00 9.15
N LEU A 54 8.01 13.82 10.37
CA LEU A 54 8.58 12.55 10.83
C LEU A 54 7.54 11.41 10.86
N VAL A 55 6.31 11.68 11.35
CA VAL A 55 5.23 10.68 11.41
C VAL A 55 4.84 10.26 9.99
N LEU A 56 4.72 11.22 9.08
CA LEU A 56 4.43 10.96 7.68
C LEU A 56 5.55 10.15 7.01
N GLY A 57 6.81 10.51 7.26
CA GLY A 57 7.97 9.78 6.76
C GLY A 57 8.02 8.34 7.25
N LEU A 58 7.77 8.10 8.54
CA LEU A 58 7.72 6.75 9.13
C LEU A 58 6.57 5.92 8.56
N ALA A 59 5.38 6.52 8.41
CA ALA A 59 4.23 5.86 7.80
C ALA A 59 4.51 5.41 6.36
N LEU A 60 5.09 6.30 5.55
CA LEU A 60 5.47 6.01 4.16
C LEU A 60 6.55 4.92 4.11
N ALA A 61 7.54 4.96 4.99
CA ALA A 61 8.56 3.94 5.10
C ALA A 61 7.97 2.56 5.46
N ALA A 62 7.10 2.51 6.47
CA ALA A 62 6.42 1.28 6.87
C ALA A 62 5.62 0.67 5.72
N TRP A 63 4.89 1.50 4.96
CA TRP A 63 4.15 1.07 3.79
C TRP A 63 5.06 0.51 2.69
N CYS A 64 6.15 1.21 2.35
CA CYS A 64 7.11 0.76 1.35
C CYS A 64 7.75 -0.57 1.75
N VAL A 65 8.12 -0.73 3.03
CA VAL A 65 8.69 -1.99 3.55
C VAL A 65 7.68 -3.13 3.45
N ALA A 66 6.42 -2.91 3.84
CA ALA A 66 5.38 -3.93 3.75
C ALA A 66 5.12 -4.38 2.30
N ALA A 67 5.03 -3.41 1.38
CA ALA A 67 4.84 -3.68 -0.04
C ALA A 67 6.07 -4.38 -0.67
N ALA A 68 7.29 -3.97 -0.33
CA ALA A 68 8.53 -4.61 -0.79
C ALA A 68 8.65 -6.05 -0.27
N ALA A 69 8.34 -6.28 1.02
CA ALA A 69 8.35 -7.62 1.61
C ALA A 69 7.30 -8.53 0.96
N TRP A 70 6.14 -7.99 0.59
CA TRP A 70 5.15 -8.72 -0.19
C TRP A 70 5.66 -9.03 -1.60
N ARG A 71 6.24 -8.04 -2.29
CA ARG A 71 6.78 -8.18 -3.65
C ARG A 71 7.87 -9.25 -3.76
N ARG A 72 8.72 -9.38 -2.75
CA ARG A 72 9.78 -10.40 -2.70
C ARG A 72 9.24 -11.82 -2.76
N ARG A 73 8.09 -12.07 -2.14
CA ARG A 73 7.45 -13.41 -2.10
C ARG A 73 6.32 -13.58 -3.10
N ALA A 74 5.90 -12.51 -3.78
CA ALA A 74 4.67 -12.46 -4.57
C ALA A 74 4.49 -13.57 -5.61
N ARG A 75 5.57 -14.15 -6.15
CA ARG A 75 5.47 -15.25 -7.13
C ARG A 75 5.19 -16.62 -6.49
N GLN A 76 5.46 -16.75 -5.19
CA GLN A 76 5.33 -18.00 -4.43
C GLN A 76 4.06 -18.02 -3.58
N LEU A 77 3.34 -16.90 -3.50
CA LEU A 77 2.16 -16.79 -2.66
C LEU A 77 0.93 -17.36 -3.38
N THR A 78 0.13 -18.11 -2.63
CA THR A 78 -1.20 -18.54 -3.08
C THR A 78 -2.19 -17.37 -2.98
N THR A 79 -3.36 -17.52 -3.60
CA THR A 79 -4.45 -16.55 -3.53
C THR A 79 -4.82 -16.17 -2.09
N ARG A 80 -5.00 -17.16 -1.21
CA ARG A 80 -5.29 -16.93 0.22
C ARG A 80 -4.18 -16.17 0.93
N GLN A 81 -2.92 -16.42 0.57
CA GLN A 81 -1.80 -15.70 1.16
C GLN A 81 -1.70 -14.24 0.64
N HIS A 82 -2.06 -14.00 -0.62
CA HIS A 82 -2.23 -12.65 -1.13
C HIS A 82 -3.36 -11.90 -0.42
N GLU A 83 -4.48 -12.57 -0.14
CA GLU A 83 -5.59 -12.01 0.62
C GLU A 83 -5.19 -11.68 2.06
N ALA A 84 -4.51 -12.59 2.77
CA ALA A 84 -4.03 -12.33 4.13
C ALA A 84 -3.08 -11.10 4.17
N ARG A 85 -2.16 -11.01 3.20
CA ARG A 85 -1.25 -9.86 3.06
C ARG A 85 -1.98 -8.56 2.74
N MET A 86 -3.06 -8.61 1.96
CA MET A 86 -3.94 -7.47 1.73
C MET A 86 -4.55 -6.98 3.04
N TYR A 87 -5.11 -7.87 3.86
CA TYR A 87 -5.67 -7.48 5.16
C TYR A 87 -4.61 -6.93 6.11
N THR A 88 -3.41 -7.51 6.14
CA THR A 88 -2.28 -6.93 6.90
C THR A 88 -1.94 -5.52 6.42
N ALA A 89 -1.97 -5.28 5.11
CA ALA A 89 -1.75 -3.95 4.56
C ALA A 89 -2.86 -2.97 5.00
N LEU A 90 -4.13 -3.39 4.98
CA LEU A 90 -5.25 -2.56 5.45
C LEU A 90 -5.12 -2.20 6.94
N VAL A 91 -4.70 -3.15 7.78
CA VAL A 91 -4.43 -2.88 9.21
C VAL A 91 -3.30 -1.87 9.36
N LEU A 92 -2.19 -2.04 8.64
CA LEU A 92 -1.08 -1.10 8.66
C LEU A 92 -1.54 0.31 8.25
N TRP A 93 -2.40 0.40 7.24
CA TRP A 93 -2.96 1.67 6.78
C TRP A 93 -3.85 2.32 7.84
N ALA A 94 -4.74 1.55 8.47
CA ALA A 94 -5.58 2.04 9.56
C ALA A 94 -4.76 2.55 10.76
N LEU A 95 -3.64 1.90 11.08
CA LEU A 95 -2.72 2.38 12.12
C LEU A 95 -2.05 3.71 11.76
N ILE A 96 -1.66 3.87 10.49
CA ILE A 96 -1.12 5.12 9.97
C ILE A 96 -2.17 6.23 10.08
N ASP A 97 -3.41 5.96 9.64
CA ASP A 97 -4.51 6.93 9.72
C ASP A 97 -4.79 7.34 11.18
N ALA A 98 -4.84 6.37 12.10
CA ALA A 98 -5.00 6.64 13.52
C ALA A 98 -3.86 7.50 14.09
N ALA A 99 -2.61 7.20 13.73
CA ALA A 99 -1.45 7.99 14.16
C ALA A 99 -1.50 9.43 13.63
N VAL A 100 -1.91 9.61 12.39
CA VAL A 100 -2.10 10.94 11.77
C VAL A 100 -3.22 11.69 12.48
N LEU A 101 -4.38 11.06 12.71
CA LEU A 101 -5.50 11.66 13.44
C LEU A 101 -5.09 12.05 14.86
N LEU A 102 -4.41 11.15 15.60
CA LEU A 102 -3.90 11.46 16.93
C LEU A 102 -2.93 12.63 16.89
N GLY A 103 -2.02 12.71 15.91
CA GLY A 103 -1.14 13.86 15.72
C GLY A 103 -1.89 15.17 15.49
N LEU A 104 -2.97 15.14 14.69
CA LEU A 104 -3.82 16.30 14.40
C LEU A 104 -4.61 16.79 15.62
N TYR A 105 -5.11 15.86 16.45
CA TYR A 105 -6.03 16.17 17.54
C TYR A 105 -5.36 16.27 18.93
N ALA A 106 -4.22 15.62 19.15
CA ALA A 106 -3.47 15.72 20.41
C ALA A 106 -2.64 17.02 20.51
N GLY A 107 -2.43 17.73 19.39
CA GLY A 107 -1.76 19.02 19.33
C GLY A 107 -2.68 20.25 19.44
N ARG A 108 -3.98 20.05 19.72
CA ARG A 108 -4.96 21.10 20.03
C ARG A 108 -5.23 21.13 21.53
#